data_AF-A0A8C5M1U8-F1
#
_entry.id   AF-A0A8C5M1U8-F1
#
_cell.length_a   1.000
_cell.length_b   1.000
_cell.length_c   1.000
_cell.angle_alpha   90.00
_cell.angle_beta   90.00
_cell.angle_gamma   90.00
#
_symmetry.space_group_name_H-M   'P 1'
#
loop_
_entity.id
_entity.type
_entity.pdbx_description
1 polymer ?
#
loop_
_entity_poly.entity_id
_entity_poly.type
_entity_poly.pdbx_seq_one_letter_code
_entity_poly.pdbx_strand_id
1 'polypeptide(L)'
;MFPLKSKPDLNTTLPIRQTASIFKQPVTKITNHPCNKVKLDPQRTIEQPRQLFWEKRLEGLSASDVTEQIIRPMELPKGLQGVGPGNNEDTLLSAIASALHTSSAPITGQLSAAVEKNPAVWLNTSQPLCKAFLVTDEDIRKQEERVQQVRKKLEEALMADLAANSAESSSDTPADSGSDGE
;
A
#
# COMPACT_ATOMS: atom_id res chain seq x y z
N MET A 1 -16.75 -45.34 51.13
CA MET A 1 -16.50 -44.95 49.72
C MET A 1 -15.49 -43.82 49.73
N PHE A 2 -14.21 -44.12 49.53
CA PHE A 2 -13.13 -43.12 49.56
C PHE A 2 -13.06 -42.40 48.21
N PRO A 3 -12.96 -41.06 48.15
CA PRO A 3 -12.84 -40.37 46.88
C PRO A 3 -11.43 -40.58 46.30
N LEU A 4 -11.39 -41.10 45.07
CA LEU A 4 -10.17 -41.24 44.27
C LEU A 4 -9.55 -39.86 44.03
N LYS A 5 -8.31 -39.69 44.50
CA LYS A 5 -7.46 -38.53 44.30
C LYS A 5 -7.15 -38.42 42.79
N SER A 6 -7.61 -37.37 42.15
CA SER A 6 -7.30 -37.07 40.75
C SER A 6 -5.79 -36.89 40.57
N LYS A 7 -5.26 -37.45 39.47
CA LYS A 7 -3.84 -37.33 39.08
C LYS A 7 -3.46 -35.84 38.93
N PRO A 8 -2.35 -35.36 39.51
CA PRO A 8 -1.83 -34.05 39.17
C PRO A 8 -1.29 -34.12 37.73
N ASP A 9 -1.87 -33.29 36.87
CA ASP A 9 -1.47 -33.11 35.48
C ASP A 9 0.01 -32.70 35.43
N LEU A 10 0.81 -33.44 34.66
CA LEU A 10 2.28 -33.41 34.71
C LEU A 10 2.90 -32.24 33.92
N ASN A 11 2.26 -31.07 33.93
CA ASN A 11 2.82 -29.84 33.39
C ASN A 11 2.95 -28.78 34.48
N THR A 12 3.71 -29.12 35.52
CA THR A 12 4.04 -28.28 36.68
C THR A 12 5.31 -27.44 36.45
N THR A 13 5.50 -26.90 35.25
CA THR A 13 6.55 -25.88 35.09
C THR A 13 6.03 -24.58 35.71
N LEU A 14 6.47 -24.26 36.93
CA LEU A 14 6.18 -22.97 37.57
C LEU A 14 6.59 -21.84 36.61
N PRO A 15 5.84 -20.72 36.55
CA PRO A 15 6.23 -19.58 35.73
C PRO A 15 7.69 -19.21 36.02
N ILE A 16 8.49 -19.09 34.97
CA ILE A 16 9.92 -18.76 35.06
C ILE A 16 10.05 -17.28 34.77
N ARG A 17 10.90 -16.55 35.52
CA ARG A 17 11.20 -15.15 35.20
C ARG A 17 11.73 -15.03 33.77
N GLN A 18 11.12 -14.16 32.97
CA GLN A 18 11.59 -13.81 31.61
C GLN A 18 12.62 -12.66 31.62
N THR A 19 13.24 -12.38 32.76
CA THR A 19 14.28 -11.35 32.88
C THR A 19 15.59 -11.85 32.29
N ALA A 20 16.49 -10.95 31.90
CA ALA A 20 17.81 -11.23 31.30
C ALA A 20 18.79 -12.07 32.16
N SER A 21 18.36 -12.57 33.33
CA SER A 21 19.14 -13.46 34.17
C SER A 21 19.12 -14.89 33.61
N ILE A 22 20.30 -15.46 33.39
CA ILE A 22 20.49 -16.79 32.81
C ILE A 22 20.12 -17.92 33.79
N PHE A 23 20.01 -17.63 35.09
CA PHE A 23 19.66 -18.62 36.10
C PHE A 23 18.16 -18.62 36.33
N LYS A 24 17.52 -19.76 36.07
CA LYS A 24 16.07 -19.94 36.23
C LYS A 24 15.72 -19.98 37.72
N GLN A 25 15.19 -18.87 38.24
CA GLN A 25 14.61 -18.82 39.57
C GLN A 25 13.11 -19.15 39.51
N PRO A 26 12.59 -20.00 40.42
CA PRO A 26 11.17 -20.31 40.46
C PRO A 26 10.36 -19.09 40.91
N VAL A 27 9.18 -18.89 40.30
CA VAL A 27 8.23 -17.84 40.69
C VAL A 27 6.98 -18.46 41.30
N THR A 28 6.53 -17.92 42.44
CA THR A 28 5.27 -18.31 43.08
C THR A 28 4.11 -17.55 42.45
N LYS A 29 3.14 -18.28 41.89
CA LYS A 29 1.90 -17.69 41.38
C LYS A 29 0.95 -17.42 42.57
N ILE A 30 0.77 -16.16 42.93
CA ILE A 30 -0.25 -15.72 43.89
C ILE A 30 -1.51 -15.34 43.10
N THR A 31 -2.65 -15.93 43.44
CA THR A 31 -3.95 -15.56 42.85
C THR A 31 -4.96 -15.27 43.96
N ASN A 32 -5.64 -14.13 43.88
CA ASN A 32 -6.67 -13.74 44.85
C ASN A 32 -8.02 -14.43 44.57
N HIS A 33 -8.15 -15.14 43.45
CA HIS A 33 -9.39 -15.77 43.01
C HIS A 33 -9.10 -17.22 42.57
N PRO A 34 -9.26 -18.22 43.45
CA PRO A 34 -8.94 -19.62 43.15
C PRO A 34 -9.83 -20.24 42.07
N CYS A 35 -11.00 -19.63 41.82
CA CYS A 35 -11.95 -20.05 40.78
C CYS A 35 -11.70 -19.39 39.42
N ASN A 36 -10.74 -18.45 39.31
CA ASN A 36 -10.48 -17.75 38.06
C ASN A 36 -9.76 -18.68 37.07
N LYS A 37 -10.55 -19.45 36.34
CA LYS A 37 -10.12 -20.08 35.10
C LYS A 37 -9.99 -18.98 34.07
N VAL A 38 -8.82 -18.33 34.00
CA VAL A 38 -8.42 -17.59 32.81
C VAL A 38 -8.57 -18.60 31.68
N LYS A 39 -9.58 -18.41 30.83
CA LYS A 39 -9.79 -19.27 29.66
C LYS A 39 -8.44 -19.32 28.95
N LEU A 40 -7.84 -20.52 28.88
CA LEU A 40 -6.71 -20.78 28.02
C LEU A 40 -7.15 -20.34 26.64
N ASP A 41 -6.55 -19.21 26.24
CA ASP A 41 -6.67 -18.50 24.97
C ASP A 41 -7.95 -18.83 24.19
N PRO A 42 -9.05 -18.05 24.32
CA PRO A 42 -10.28 -18.32 23.58
C PRO A 42 -9.94 -18.25 22.10
N GLN A 43 -9.70 -19.41 21.47
CA GLN A 43 -9.24 -19.60 20.08
C GLN A 43 -8.97 -18.27 19.43
N ARG A 44 -7.81 -17.66 19.74
CA ARG A 44 -7.36 -16.48 19.02
C ARG A 44 -7.37 -16.91 17.58
N THR A 45 -8.32 -16.40 16.80
CA THR A 45 -8.13 -16.29 15.35
C THR A 45 -6.74 -15.70 15.21
N ILE A 46 -5.80 -16.51 14.72
CA ILE A 46 -4.36 -16.20 14.62
C ILE A 46 -4.17 -15.19 13.47
N GLU A 47 -5.04 -14.18 13.37
CA GLU A 47 -4.81 -13.09 12.45
C GLU A 47 -3.78 -12.18 13.11
N GLN A 48 -2.65 -12.01 12.42
CA GLN A 48 -1.63 -11.08 12.86
C GLN A 48 -2.25 -9.69 12.98
N PRO A 49 -1.96 -8.94 14.06
CA PRO A 49 -2.46 -7.59 14.21
C PRO A 49 -2.02 -6.76 13.01
N ARG A 50 -2.98 -6.12 12.34
CA ARG A 50 -2.72 -5.23 11.20
C ARG A 50 -2.55 -3.81 11.70
N GLN A 51 -1.49 -3.15 11.27
CA GLN A 51 -1.29 -1.73 11.49
C GLN A 51 -2.24 -0.95 10.57
N LEU A 52 -3.28 -0.34 11.13
CA LEU A 52 -4.15 0.56 10.37
C LEU A 52 -3.46 1.91 10.13
N PHE A 53 -3.82 2.59 9.04
CA PHE A 53 -3.33 3.92 8.68
C PHE A 53 -1.80 3.99 8.56
N TRP A 54 -1.15 2.89 8.21
CA TRP A 54 0.32 2.83 8.08
C TRP A 54 0.80 3.68 6.90
N GLU A 55 -0.05 3.91 5.91
CA GLU A 55 0.20 4.73 4.72
C GLU A 55 0.53 6.18 5.10
N LYS A 56 0.03 6.65 6.23
CA LYS A 56 0.39 7.96 6.78
C LYS A 56 1.88 8.06 7.11
N ARG A 57 2.57 6.95 7.37
CA ARG A 57 4.02 6.95 7.59
C ARG A 57 4.81 7.30 6.33
N LEU A 58 4.16 7.24 5.15
CA LEU A 58 4.74 7.66 3.88
C LEU A 58 4.46 9.14 3.56
N GLU A 59 3.74 9.84 4.43
CA GLU A 59 3.46 11.27 4.25
C GLU A 59 4.78 12.07 4.20
N GLY A 60 4.88 12.98 3.23
CA GLY A 60 6.08 13.78 3.00
C GLY A 60 7.18 13.07 2.21
N LEU A 61 7.00 11.80 1.85
CA LEU A 61 7.88 11.12 0.91
C LEU A 61 7.38 11.36 -0.51
N SER A 62 8.32 11.56 -1.45
CA SER A 62 8.01 11.71 -2.86
C SER A 62 9.03 10.93 -3.68
N ALA A 63 8.59 10.39 -4.82
CA ALA A 63 9.50 9.72 -5.74
C ALA A 63 10.39 10.77 -6.42
N SER A 64 11.65 10.42 -6.66
CA SER A 64 12.58 11.23 -7.45
C SER A 64 13.13 10.41 -8.61
N ASP A 65 13.53 11.10 -9.68
CA ASP A 65 14.22 10.46 -10.79
C ASP A 65 15.74 10.29 -10.51
N VAL A 66 16.48 9.77 -11.50
CA VAL A 66 17.94 9.59 -11.42
C VAL A 66 18.72 10.89 -11.28
N THR A 67 18.09 12.04 -11.53
CA THR A 67 18.65 13.39 -11.36
C THR A 67 18.22 14.04 -10.05
N GLU A 68 17.61 13.27 -9.14
CA GLU A 68 17.05 13.72 -7.87
C GLU A 68 15.90 14.74 -8.00
N GLN A 69 15.32 14.88 -9.20
CA GLN A 69 14.14 15.74 -9.37
C GLN A 69 12.90 15.03 -8.86
N ILE A 70 12.14 15.74 -8.03
CA ILE A 70 10.88 15.24 -7.48
C ILE A 70 9.89 15.01 -8.61
N ILE A 71 9.44 13.77 -8.74
CA ILE A 71 8.42 13.37 -9.69
C ILE A 71 7.09 13.89 -9.18
N ARG A 72 6.39 14.63 -10.05
CA ARG A 72 5.09 15.19 -9.73
C ARG A 72 4.09 14.07 -9.45
N PRO A 73 3.38 14.08 -8.31
CA PRO A 73 2.38 13.07 -8.01
C PRO A 73 1.23 13.11 -9.02
N MET A 74 0.55 11.97 -9.15
CA MET A 74 -0.65 11.87 -9.97
C MET A 74 -1.79 12.68 -9.36
N GLU A 75 -2.47 13.48 -10.16
CA GLU A 75 -3.72 14.12 -9.76
C GLU A 75 -4.86 13.09 -9.70
N LEU A 76 -5.53 13.00 -8.55
CA LEU A 76 -6.64 12.08 -8.37
C LEU A 76 -7.94 12.63 -8.98
N PRO A 77 -8.79 11.77 -9.56
CA PRO A 77 -10.14 12.16 -9.96
C PRO A 77 -10.96 12.70 -8.78
N LYS A 78 -11.81 13.71 -9.02
CA LYS A 78 -12.64 14.35 -7.97
C LYS A 78 -13.57 13.40 -7.21
N GLY A 79 -13.93 12.27 -7.83
CA GLY A 79 -14.75 11.22 -7.22
C GLY A 79 -14.00 10.36 -6.20
N LEU A 80 -12.67 10.34 -6.25
CA LEU A 80 -11.82 9.62 -5.32
C LEU A 80 -11.49 10.52 -4.13
N GLN A 81 -12.10 10.23 -2.98
CA GLN A 81 -11.94 11.00 -1.76
C GLN A 81 -11.45 10.10 -0.63
N GLY A 82 -10.48 10.57 0.13
CA GLY A 82 -9.94 9.84 1.27
C GLY A 82 -10.93 9.84 2.43
N VAL A 83 -10.82 8.84 3.31
CA VAL A 83 -11.53 8.82 4.60
C VAL A 83 -10.56 8.52 5.73
N GLY A 84 -10.95 8.91 6.94
CA GLY A 84 -10.14 8.71 8.13
C GLY A 84 -9.27 9.92 8.48
N PRO A 85 -8.50 9.82 9.58
CA PRO A 85 -7.82 10.96 10.18
C PRO A 85 -6.60 11.41 9.36
N GLY A 86 -6.58 12.68 8.96
CA GLY A 86 -5.45 13.27 8.22
C GLY A 86 -5.32 12.73 6.80
N ASN A 87 -6.45 12.51 6.13
CA ASN A 87 -6.49 12.12 4.73
C ASN A 87 -5.94 13.25 3.84
N ASN A 88 -5.05 12.91 2.92
CA ASN A 88 -4.61 13.77 1.82
C ASN A 88 -4.54 12.93 0.54
N GLU A 89 -4.35 13.57 -0.62
CA GLU A 89 -4.36 12.85 -1.90
C GLU A 89 -3.20 11.85 -2.03
N ASP A 90 -2.02 12.18 -1.50
CA ASP A 90 -0.83 11.32 -1.58
C ASP A 90 -0.98 10.02 -0.75
N THR A 91 -1.52 10.14 0.46
CA THR A 91 -1.80 9.00 1.34
C THR A 91 -2.94 8.15 0.80
N LEU A 92 -3.94 8.76 0.16
CA LEU A 92 -5.00 8.07 -0.55
C LEU A 92 -4.46 7.26 -1.73
N LEU A 93 -3.62 7.87 -2.57
CA LEU A 93 -2.96 7.20 -3.69
C LEU A 93 -2.11 6.02 -3.19
N SER A 94 -1.36 6.23 -2.11
CA SER A 94 -0.54 5.18 -1.48
C SER A 94 -1.40 4.01 -0.96
N ALA A 95 -2.55 4.29 -0.34
CA ALA A 95 -3.47 3.27 0.14
C ALA A 95 -4.09 2.46 -1.00
N ILE A 96 -4.50 3.13 -2.08
CA ILE A 96 -5.06 2.45 -3.26
C ILE A 96 -3.98 1.61 -3.95
N ALA A 97 -2.80 2.16 -4.17
CA ALA A 97 -1.68 1.44 -4.77
C ALA A 97 -1.30 0.19 -3.96
N SER A 98 -1.26 0.32 -2.62
CA SER A 98 -0.97 -0.79 -1.72
C SER A 98 -2.06 -1.86 -1.76
N ALA A 99 -3.33 -1.46 -1.79
CA ALA A 99 -4.45 -2.39 -1.90
C ALA A 99 -4.42 -3.16 -3.23
N LEU A 100 -4.15 -2.47 -4.34
CA LEU A 100 -4.00 -3.07 -5.67
C LEU A 100 -2.78 -3.99 -5.77
N HIS A 101 -1.70 -3.67 -5.06
CA HIS A 101 -0.48 -4.47 -5.06
C HIS A 101 -0.63 -5.76 -4.23
N THR A 102 -1.34 -5.68 -3.09
CA THR A 102 -1.43 -6.78 -2.13
C THR A 102 -2.67 -7.66 -2.31
N SER A 103 -3.67 -7.20 -3.06
CA SER A 103 -4.94 -7.89 -3.24
C SER A 103 -5.40 -7.84 -4.69
N SER A 104 -5.97 -8.95 -5.17
CA SER A 104 -6.69 -9.01 -6.45
C SER A 104 -8.21 -8.76 -6.29
N ALA A 105 -8.67 -8.49 -5.07
CA ALA A 105 -10.08 -8.21 -4.82
C ALA A 105 -10.48 -6.83 -5.39
N PRO A 106 -11.75 -6.65 -5.79
CA PRO A 106 -12.23 -5.36 -6.26
C PRO A 106 -12.04 -4.25 -5.24
N ILE A 107 -11.62 -3.07 -5.71
CA ILE A 107 -11.53 -1.86 -4.90
C ILE A 107 -12.86 -1.11 -5.02
N THR A 108 -13.66 -1.18 -3.95
CA THR A 108 -14.97 -0.51 -3.84
C THR A 108 -14.95 0.64 -2.83
N GLY A 109 -13.91 0.71 -1.98
CA GLY A 109 -13.79 1.71 -0.92
C GLY A 109 -14.65 1.42 0.31
N GLN A 110 -14.76 2.41 1.19
CA GLN A 110 -15.52 2.31 2.44
C GLN A 110 -17.01 2.60 2.17
N LEU A 111 -17.83 1.54 2.20
CA LEU A 111 -19.27 1.63 1.93
C LEU A 111 -20.07 2.33 3.04
N SER A 112 -19.58 2.27 4.28
CA SER A 112 -20.27 2.85 5.44
C SER A 112 -19.80 4.27 5.71
N ALA A 113 -20.71 5.24 5.63
CA ALA A 113 -20.44 6.62 6.05
C ALA A 113 -20.09 6.75 7.55
N ALA A 114 -20.41 5.73 8.36
CA ALA A 114 -20.03 5.70 9.78
C ALA A 114 -18.51 5.66 9.99
N VAL A 115 -17.74 5.29 8.96
CA VAL A 115 -16.27 5.33 8.98
C VAL A 115 -15.74 6.73 9.29
N GLU A 116 -16.43 7.79 8.85
CA GLU A 116 -16.01 9.17 9.15
C GLU A 116 -16.26 9.55 10.62
N LYS A 117 -17.26 8.92 11.26
CA LYS A 117 -17.60 9.21 12.66
C LYS A 117 -16.69 8.48 13.63
N ASN A 118 -16.41 7.21 13.35
CA ASN A 118 -15.49 6.42 14.15
C ASN A 118 -14.78 5.38 13.27
N PRO A 119 -13.64 5.75 12.66
CA PRO A 119 -12.87 4.84 11.82
C PRO A 119 -12.39 3.59 12.57
N ALA A 120 -12.11 3.69 13.87
CA ALA A 120 -11.59 2.56 14.64
C ALA A 120 -12.58 1.40 14.79
N VAL A 121 -13.88 1.67 14.62
CA VAL A 121 -14.95 0.67 14.77
C VAL A 121 -15.54 0.26 13.42
N TRP A 122 -15.71 1.21 12.50
CA TRP A 122 -16.48 1.01 11.27
C TRP A 122 -15.64 0.80 10.01
N LEU A 123 -14.32 0.80 10.14
CA LEU A 123 -13.43 0.63 9.00
C LEU A 123 -13.46 -0.81 8.48
N ASN A 124 -13.70 -0.96 7.18
CA ASN A 124 -13.44 -2.20 6.48
C ASN A 124 -11.96 -2.28 6.11
N THR A 125 -11.22 -3.16 6.80
CA THR A 125 -9.77 -3.36 6.61
C THR A 125 -9.40 -4.04 5.29
N SER A 126 -10.38 -4.58 4.56
CA SER A 126 -10.17 -5.18 3.23
C SER A 126 -10.23 -4.16 2.09
N GLN A 127 -10.62 -2.91 2.38
CA GLN A 127 -10.75 -1.84 1.41
C GLN A 127 -9.84 -0.68 1.80
N PRO A 128 -9.29 0.07 0.83
CA PRO A 128 -8.44 1.22 1.13
C PRO A 128 -9.23 2.32 1.84
N LEU A 129 -8.49 3.30 2.38
CA LEU A 129 -9.01 4.45 3.13
C LEU A 129 -9.64 5.50 2.20
N CYS A 130 -10.55 5.09 1.33
CA CYS A 130 -11.28 5.96 0.41
C CYS A 130 -12.79 5.80 0.58
N LYS A 131 -13.57 6.85 0.25
CA LYS A 131 -15.02 6.75 0.14
C LYS A 131 -15.38 5.73 -0.93
N ALA A 132 -16.54 5.11 -0.78
CA ALA A 132 -17.10 4.33 -1.86
C ALA A 132 -17.22 5.16 -3.13
N PHE A 133 -16.77 4.60 -4.24
CA PHE A 133 -16.84 5.22 -5.56
C PHE A 133 -17.30 4.19 -6.59
N LEU A 134 -17.76 4.69 -7.73
CA LEU A 134 -18.20 3.86 -8.85
C LEU A 134 -17.54 4.38 -10.12
N VAL A 135 -16.95 3.47 -10.89
CA VAL A 135 -16.39 3.76 -12.19
C VAL A 135 -17.51 3.68 -13.22
N THR A 136 -17.75 4.77 -13.94
CA THR A 136 -18.77 4.82 -14.98
C THR A 136 -18.17 4.53 -16.37
N ASP A 137 -19.03 4.16 -17.32
CA ASP A 137 -18.61 3.99 -18.72
C ASP A 137 -18.00 5.27 -19.31
N GLU A 138 -18.47 6.44 -18.86
CA GLU A 138 -17.92 7.73 -19.28
C GLU A 138 -16.52 7.97 -18.72
N ASP A 139 -16.22 7.50 -17.50
CA ASP A 139 -14.87 7.58 -16.94
C ASP A 139 -13.89 6.73 -17.76
N ILE A 140 -14.31 5.51 -18.13
CA ILE A 140 -13.55 4.60 -18.99
C ILE A 140 -13.28 5.26 -20.35
N ARG A 141 -14.34 5.76 -21.01
CA ARG A 141 -14.24 6.41 -22.32
C ARG A 141 -13.26 7.59 -22.31
N LYS A 142 -13.34 8.47 -21.30
CA LYS A 142 -12.41 9.60 -21.15
C LYS A 142 -10.96 9.15 -20.98
N GLN A 143 -10.74 8.08 -20.23
CA GLN A 143 -9.40 7.58 -19.98
C GLN A 143 -8.81 6.92 -21.23
N GLU A 144 -9.61 6.18 -21.99
CA GLU A 144 -9.22 5.63 -23.30
C GLU A 144 -8.87 6.74 -24.30
N GLU A 145 -9.71 7.79 -24.38
CA GLU A 145 -9.47 8.94 -25.26
C GLU A 145 -8.15 9.65 -24.92
N ARG A 146 -7.86 9.85 -23.62
CA ARG A 146 -6.59 10.43 -23.16
C ARG A 146 -5.39 9.57 -23.58
N VAL A 147 -5.47 8.26 -23.42
CA VAL A 147 -4.41 7.33 -23.83
C VAL A 147 -4.18 7.39 -25.34
N GLN A 148 -5.26 7.42 -26.13
CA GLN A 148 -5.17 7.51 -27.59
C GLN A 148 -4.50 8.81 -28.04
N GLN A 149 -4.85 9.94 -27.42
CA GLN A 149 -4.23 11.24 -27.71
C GLN A 149 -2.73 11.24 -27.40
N VAL A 150 -2.31 10.68 -26.26
CA VAL A 150 -0.89 10.60 -25.88
C VAL A 150 -0.12 9.67 -26.83
N ARG A 151 -0.69 8.53 -27.23
CA ARG A 151 -0.07 7.62 -28.21
C ARG A 151 0.14 8.30 -29.56
N LYS A 152 -0.85 9.06 -30.05
CA LYS A 152 -0.72 9.83 -31.29
C LYS A 152 0.40 10.88 -31.20
N LYS A 153 0.47 11.62 -30.09
CA LYS A 153 1.55 12.60 -29.87
C LYS A 153 2.93 11.94 -29.84
N LEU A 154 3.04 10.74 -29.25
CA LEU A 154 4.27 9.97 -29.24
C LEU A 154 4.67 9.53 -30.67
N GLU A 155 3.71 9.04 -31.45
CA GLU A 155 3.94 8.66 -32.86
C GLU A 155 4.43 9.85 -33.69
N GLU A 156 3.79 11.01 -33.55
CA GLU A 156 4.21 12.25 -34.22
C GLU A 156 5.64 12.66 -33.83
N ALA A 157 6.00 12.57 -32.54
CA ALA A 157 7.34 12.87 -32.06
C ALA A 157 8.39 11.89 -32.62
N LEU A 158 8.07 10.59 -32.67
CA LEU A 158 8.97 9.58 -33.24
C LEU A 158 9.17 9.76 -34.75
N MET A 159 8.12 10.11 -35.50
CA MET A 159 8.25 10.42 -36.93
C MET A 159 9.11 11.68 -37.16
N ALA A 160 8.95 12.70 -36.33
CA ALA A 160 9.76 13.91 -36.40
C ALA A 160 11.25 13.63 -36.10
N ASP A 161 11.54 12.80 -35.09
CA ASP A 161 12.90 12.38 -34.75
C ASP A 161 13.57 11.61 -35.89
N LEU A 162 12.85 10.67 -36.51
CA LEU A 162 13.34 9.93 -37.69
C LEU A 162 13.61 10.85 -38.88
N ALA A 163 12.77 11.86 -39.10
CA ALA A 163 12.95 12.85 -40.15
C ALA A 163 14.17 13.75 -39.89
N ALA A 164 14.37 14.20 -38.65
CA ALA A 164 15.53 15.00 -38.25
C ALA A 164 16.84 14.21 -38.43
N ASN A 165 16.89 12.97 -37.96
CA ASN A 165 18.05 12.10 -38.11
C ASN A 165 18.38 11.80 -39.60
N SER A 166 17.35 11.67 -40.44
CA SER A 166 17.54 11.48 -41.88
C SER A 166 18.09 12.74 -42.55
N ALA A 167 17.64 13.93 -42.15
CA ALA A 167 18.15 15.20 -42.68
C ALA A 167 19.63 15.42 -42.32
N GLU A 168 20.02 15.14 -41.07
CA GLU A 168 21.42 15.24 -40.62
C GLU A 168 22.35 14.27 -41.37
N SER A 169 21.88 13.05 -41.68
CA SER A 169 22.66 12.07 -42.45
C SER A 169 22.89 12.50 -43.91
N SER A 170 22.03 13.37 -44.45
CA SER A 170 22.12 13.86 -45.83
C SER A 170 23.00 15.10 -45.99
N SER A 171 23.30 15.82 -44.90
CA SER A 171 24.14 17.04 -44.91
C SER A 171 25.65 16.80 -44.85
N ASP A 172 26.09 15.57 -44.57
CA ASP A 172 27.50 15.19 -44.43
C ASP A 172 28.19 14.74 -45.74
N THR A 173 27.65 15.11 -46.91
CA THR A 173 28.36 14.86 -48.19
C THR A 173 29.28 16.05 -48.49
N PRO A 174 30.62 15.94 -48.38
CA PRO A 174 31.49 17.06 -48.71
C PRO A 174 31.48 17.23 -50.22
N ALA A 175 31.01 18.38 -50.68
CA ALA A 175 31.19 18.84 -52.05
C ALA A 175 32.69 19.11 -52.27
N ASP A 176 33.43 18.08 -52.69
CA ASP A 176 34.78 18.24 -53.22
C ASP A 176 34.68 18.88 -54.62
N SER A 177 34.60 20.21 -54.64
CA SER A 177 34.75 21.01 -55.86
C SER A 177 36.22 21.41 -56.01
N GLY A 178 37.05 20.47 -56.45
CA GLY A 178 38.41 20.70 -56.93
C GLY A 178 38.49 20.66 -58.45
N SER A 179 37.93 21.68 -59.12
CA SER A 179 38.11 21.91 -60.55
C SER A 179 39.03 23.12 -60.73
N ASP A 180 40.34 22.93 -60.58
CA ASP A 180 41.32 23.89 -61.06
C ASP A 180 41.63 23.55 -62.52
N GLY A 181 41.20 24.46 -63.39
CA GLY A 181 41.54 24.49 -64.81
C GLY A 181 42.81 25.30 -65.08
N GLU A 182 43.38 24.98 -66.24
CA GLU A 182 44.47 25.64 -67.00
C GLU A 182 45.92 25.50 -66.49
#